data_AF-A0A4S4EHP1-F1
#
_entry.id   AF-A0A4S4EHP1-F1
#
_cell.length_a   1.000
_cell.length_b   1.000
_cell.length_c   1.000
_cell.angle_alpha   90.00
_cell.angle_beta   90.00
_cell.angle_gamma   90.00
#
_symmetry.space_group_name_H-M   'P 1'
#
loop_
_entity.id
_entity.type
_entity.pdbx_description
1 polymer ?
#
loop_
_entity_poly.entity_id
_entity_poly.type
_entity_poly.pdbx_seq_one_letter_code
_entity_poly.pdbx_strand_id
1 'polypeptide(L)'
;MASTGVSTYRDRTTEFRSLSETLKKIGGVADSNESQNGPSPSKPPATSYRSEFNKKASRIGLGIHETSLKIARLSKLGKKSSIFDDPIKEIQELSAFIKDDITALNVAVSDLQNLQNVEIADGNYSEDRVVHSTTVCDDLKTKLMGATKQFQDVLTTRTKNIKAHENRKQIFSTNIARENPLRNPTKAVTEPAPWSTSSGSSGSLQPSVSPSNGVQVGSQLRYIVCMLKLLTTDEGLCFKPLEALNQSLRLGKA
;
A
#
# COMPACT_ATOMS: atom_id res chain seq x y z
N MET A 1 38.30 -12.69 28.26
CA MET A 1 37.33 -12.23 27.24
C MET A 1 36.02 -12.94 27.52
N ALA A 2 34.85 -12.34 27.73
CA ALA A 2 34.38 -10.96 27.70
C ALA A 2 33.28 -10.81 28.76
N SER A 3 33.26 -9.69 29.47
CA SER A 3 32.26 -9.33 30.48
C SER A 3 30.99 -8.83 29.79
N THR A 4 29.91 -9.60 29.85
CA THR A 4 28.58 -9.18 29.41
C THR A 4 28.00 -8.24 30.47
N GLY A 5 28.06 -6.94 30.20
CA GLY A 5 27.45 -5.91 31.03
C GLY A 5 25.94 -6.08 31.09
N VAL A 6 25.44 -6.68 32.17
CA VAL A 6 24.03 -6.67 32.54
C VAL A 6 23.70 -5.23 32.91
N SER A 7 22.96 -4.52 32.07
CA SER A 7 22.33 -3.27 32.48
C SER A 7 21.27 -3.60 33.53
N THR A 8 21.62 -3.51 34.80
CA THR A 8 20.71 -3.66 35.95
C THR A 8 19.78 -2.45 36.02
N TYR A 9 18.81 -2.41 35.11
CA TYR A 9 17.71 -1.45 35.18
C TYR A 9 16.81 -1.85 36.35
N ARG A 10 16.86 -1.08 37.43
CA ARG A 10 16.02 -1.30 38.62
C ARG A 10 14.66 -0.64 38.37
N ASP A 11 13.60 -1.43 38.32
CA ASP A 11 12.23 -0.92 38.21
C ASP A 11 11.82 -0.25 39.53
N ARG A 12 11.82 1.09 39.53
CA ARG A 12 11.45 1.93 40.68
C ARG A 12 9.96 2.31 40.67
N THR A 13 9.16 1.74 39.77
CA THR A 13 7.73 2.05 39.66
C THR A 13 6.98 1.72 40.96
N THR A 14 7.42 0.67 41.67
CA THR A 14 6.86 0.28 42.97
C THR A 14 7.15 1.33 44.04
N GLU A 15 8.40 1.77 44.18
CA GLU A 15 8.81 2.84 45.11
C GLU A 15 8.01 4.12 44.85
N PHE A 16 7.87 4.51 43.58
CA PHE A 16 7.09 5.68 43.18
C PHE A 16 5.60 5.57 43.54
N ARG A 17 4.97 4.40 43.31
CA ARG A 17 3.57 4.16 43.70
C ARG A 17 3.39 4.28 45.21
N SER A 18 4.27 3.64 45.99
CA SER A 18 4.23 3.71 47.46
C SER A 18 4.41 5.13 47.97
N LEU A 19 5.32 5.92 47.40
CA LEU A 19 5.51 7.33 47.75
C LEU A 19 4.27 8.17 47.40
N SER A 20 3.63 7.91 46.26
CA SER A 20 2.41 8.61 45.82
C SER A 20 1.22 8.33 46.74
N GLU A 21 1.01 7.08 47.14
CA GLU A 21 -0.01 6.69 48.11
C GLU A 21 0.25 7.32 49.49
N THR A 22 1.52 7.33 49.91
CA THR A 22 1.93 7.94 51.18
C THR A 22 1.69 9.44 51.18
N LEU A 23 2.03 10.15 50.09
CA LEU A 23 1.73 11.57 49.91
C LEU A 23 0.23 11.85 49.88
N LYS A 24 -0.60 11.00 49.24
CA LYS A 24 -2.07 11.14 49.28
C LYS A 24 -2.60 11.02 50.72
N LYS A 25 -2.03 10.10 51.51
CA LYS A 25 -2.40 9.88 52.92
C LYS A 25 -1.96 11.01 53.85
N ILE A 26 -0.82 11.64 53.59
CA ILE A 26 -0.28 12.75 54.39
C ILE A 26 -0.88 14.10 53.98
N GLY A 27 -1.19 14.29 52.70
CA GLY A 27 -1.70 15.54 52.12
C GLY A 27 -3.14 15.90 52.51
N GLY A 28 -3.79 15.18 53.43
CA GLY A 28 -5.05 15.61 54.05
C GLY A 28 -6.26 15.67 53.11
N VAL A 29 -6.23 15.04 51.93
CA VAL A 29 -7.46 14.74 51.20
C VAL A 29 -8.04 13.47 51.79
N ALA A 30 -8.81 13.63 52.86
CA ALA A 30 -9.68 12.59 53.38
C ALA A 30 -10.63 12.17 52.25
N ASP A 31 -10.35 11.02 51.63
CA ASP A 31 -11.41 10.25 50.99
C ASP A 31 -12.31 9.78 52.15
N SER A 32 -13.47 10.42 52.28
CA SER A 32 -14.59 9.86 53.00
C SER A 32 -14.78 8.43 52.52
N ASN A 33 -14.58 7.46 53.42
CA ASN A 33 -15.06 6.11 53.24
C ASN A 33 -16.57 6.17 53.00
N GLU A 34 -16.99 6.11 51.74
CA GLU A 34 -18.35 5.70 51.41
C GLU A 34 -18.29 4.39 50.64
N SER A 35 -18.55 3.31 51.38
CA SER A 35 -19.03 2.06 50.82
C SER A 35 -20.35 2.34 50.08
N GLN A 36 -20.30 2.58 48.76
CA GLN A 36 -21.46 2.45 47.90
C GLN A 36 -21.22 1.38 46.85
N ASN A 37 -21.94 0.28 47.06
CA ASN A 37 -22.23 -0.76 46.11
C ASN A 37 -23.23 -0.24 45.04
N GLY A 38 -22.82 0.78 44.28
CA GLY A 38 -23.61 1.40 43.22
C GLY A 38 -22.89 1.25 41.87
N PRO A 39 -23.61 0.93 40.78
CA PRO A 39 -22.98 0.84 39.46
C PRO A 39 -22.53 2.25 39.07
N SER A 40 -21.24 2.52 39.21
CA SER A 40 -20.61 3.73 38.69
C SER A 40 -21.00 3.88 37.22
N PRO A 41 -21.46 5.07 36.76
CA PRO A 41 -21.55 5.31 35.33
C PRO A 41 -20.15 5.10 34.80
N SER A 42 -20.01 4.12 33.91
CA SER A 42 -18.76 3.79 33.26
C SER A 42 -18.15 5.08 32.75
N LYS A 43 -16.97 5.45 33.27
CA LYS A 43 -16.12 6.44 32.61
C LYS A 43 -16.14 6.07 31.12
N PRO A 44 -16.58 6.97 30.22
CA PRO A 44 -16.66 6.60 28.82
C PRO A 44 -15.26 6.11 28.42
N PRO A 45 -15.17 5.03 27.61
CA PRO A 45 -13.88 4.48 27.22
C PRO A 45 -13.00 5.64 26.74
N ALA A 46 -11.71 5.63 27.09
CA ALA A 46 -10.76 6.72 26.78
C ALA A 46 -10.75 7.14 25.29
N THR A 47 -11.34 6.32 24.41
CA THR A 47 -11.64 6.59 23.00
C THR A 47 -12.64 7.72 22.76
N SER A 48 -13.54 8.03 23.71
CA SER A 48 -14.58 9.05 23.56
C SER A 48 -14.05 10.48 23.62
N TYR A 49 -12.87 10.71 24.19
CA TYR A 49 -12.23 12.02 24.30
C TYR A 49 -11.20 12.31 23.19
N ARG A 50 -11.09 11.43 22.19
CA ARG A 50 -10.14 11.64 21.11
C ARG A 50 -10.61 12.80 20.23
N SER A 51 -9.76 13.81 20.04
CA SER A 51 -10.05 14.93 19.13
C SER A 51 -10.39 14.44 17.72
N GLU A 52 -11.20 15.21 16.99
CA GLU A 52 -11.55 14.90 15.59
C GLU A 52 -10.30 14.78 14.71
N PHE A 53 -9.29 15.61 14.96
CA PHE A 53 -7.96 15.49 14.36
C PHE A 53 -7.39 14.07 14.55
N ASN A 54 -7.33 13.60 15.80
CA ASN A 54 -6.76 12.30 16.13
C ASN A 54 -7.58 11.12 15.57
N LYS A 55 -8.91 11.25 15.49
CA LYS A 55 -9.77 10.25 14.84
C LYS A 55 -9.47 10.15 13.34
N LYS A 56 -9.38 11.28 12.64
CA LYS A 56 -9.04 11.34 11.21
C LYS A 56 -7.63 10.83 10.95
N ALA A 57 -6.64 11.30 11.71
CA ALA A 57 -5.25 10.84 11.60
C ALA A 57 -5.13 9.31 11.77
N SER A 58 -5.85 8.74 12.74
CA SER A 58 -5.87 7.29 12.97
C SER A 58 -6.46 6.50 11.81
N ARG A 59 -7.53 7.01 11.20
CA ARG A 59 -8.16 6.37 10.03
C ARG A 59 -7.23 6.43 8.82
N ILE A 60 -6.55 7.55 8.60
CA ILE A 60 -5.56 7.70 7.52
C ILE A 60 -4.41 6.72 7.74
N GLY A 61 -3.86 6.64 8.95
CA GLY A 61 -2.79 5.69 9.27
C GLY A 61 -3.18 4.23 9.03
N LEU A 62 -4.40 3.84 9.38
CA LEU A 62 -4.93 2.50 9.08
C LEU A 62 -5.07 2.29 7.56
N GLY A 63 -5.65 3.25 6.84
CA GLY A 63 -5.81 3.14 5.39
C GLY A 63 -4.48 3.01 4.66
N ILE A 64 -3.44 3.75 5.05
CA ILE A 64 -2.08 3.60 4.49
C ILE A 64 -1.55 2.18 4.71
N HIS A 65 -1.77 1.60 5.90
CA HIS A 65 -1.35 0.24 6.20
C HIS A 65 -2.08 -0.77 5.31
N GLU A 66 -3.41 -0.66 5.18
CA GLU A 66 -4.22 -1.51 4.33
C GLU A 66 -3.79 -1.43 2.85
N THR A 67 -3.56 -0.22 2.34
CA THR A 67 -3.02 0.00 0.98
C THR A 67 -1.65 -0.66 0.82
N SER A 68 -0.78 -0.56 1.82
CA SER A 68 0.54 -1.23 1.81
C SER A 68 0.42 -2.75 1.72
N LEU A 69 -0.55 -3.35 2.40
CA LEU A 69 -0.84 -4.80 2.28
C LEU A 69 -1.33 -5.18 0.88
N LYS A 70 -2.19 -4.35 0.27
CA LYS A 70 -2.64 -4.54 -1.12
C LYS A 70 -1.46 -4.47 -2.11
N ILE A 71 -0.55 -3.51 -1.93
CA ILE A 71 0.69 -3.40 -2.73
C ILE A 71 1.56 -4.64 -2.57
N ALA A 72 1.72 -5.15 -1.34
CA ALA A 72 2.48 -6.37 -1.09
C ALA A 72 1.87 -7.59 -1.81
N ARG A 73 0.53 -7.70 -1.84
CA ARG A 73 -0.17 -8.73 -2.63
C ARG A 73 0.08 -8.55 -4.13
N LEU A 74 -0.04 -7.32 -4.64
CA LEU A 74 0.22 -7.02 -6.04
C LEU A 74 1.66 -7.39 -6.45
N SER A 75 2.63 -7.12 -5.58
CA SER A 75 4.04 -7.51 -5.78
C SER A 75 4.19 -9.02 -5.96
N LYS A 76 3.49 -9.82 -5.13
CA LYS A 76 3.49 -11.29 -5.24
C LYS A 76 2.88 -11.75 -6.57
N LEU A 77 1.76 -11.17 -6.99
CA LEU A 77 1.13 -11.48 -8.28
C LEU A 77 2.03 -11.08 -9.47
N GLY A 78 2.68 -9.92 -9.39
CA GLY A 78 3.63 -9.45 -10.40
C GLY A 78 4.85 -10.36 -10.58
N LYS A 79 5.31 -10.99 -9.49
CA LYS A 79 6.42 -11.96 -9.51
C LYS A 79 6.02 -13.35 -9.98
N LYS A 80 4.79 -13.79 -9.65
CA LYS A 80 4.25 -15.10 -10.06
C LYS A 80 3.76 -15.16 -11.50
N SER A 81 3.68 -14.02 -12.18
CA SER A 81 3.26 -13.92 -13.58
C SER A 81 4.10 -14.85 -14.47
N SER A 82 3.48 -15.96 -14.89
CA SER A 82 4.08 -16.96 -15.76
C SER A 82 3.62 -16.76 -17.20
N ILE A 83 4.36 -17.29 -18.18
CA ILE A 83 4.03 -17.11 -19.60
C ILE A 83 2.69 -17.74 -20.01
N PHE A 84 2.22 -18.71 -19.22
CA PHE A 84 0.99 -19.48 -19.46
C PHE A 84 -0.16 -19.12 -18.51
N ASP A 85 0.15 -18.52 -17.36
CA ASP A 85 -0.82 -18.22 -16.31
C ASP A 85 -0.47 -16.87 -15.68
N ASP A 86 -0.80 -15.80 -16.41
CA ASP A 86 -0.70 -14.43 -15.89
C ASP A 86 -2.08 -14.00 -15.35
N PRO A 87 -2.20 -13.67 -14.06
CA PRO A 87 -3.44 -13.18 -13.48
C PRO A 87 -3.74 -11.71 -13.88
N ILE A 88 -3.85 -11.44 -15.19
CA ILE A 88 -3.99 -10.11 -15.79
C ILE A 88 -5.11 -9.30 -15.12
N LYS A 89 -6.29 -9.92 -14.99
CA LYS A 89 -7.51 -9.30 -14.44
C LYS A 89 -7.32 -8.91 -12.98
N GLU A 90 -6.78 -9.82 -12.16
CA GLU A 90 -6.55 -9.56 -10.74
C GLU A 90 -5.53 -8.43 -10.54
N ILE A 91 -4.48 -8.36 -11.35
CA ILE A 91 -3.54 -7.23 -11.30
C ILE A 91 -4.24 -5.92 -11.67
N GLN A 92 -5.03 -5.89 -12.74
CA GLN A 92 -5.70 -4.66 -13.18
C GLN A 92 -6.66 -4.14 -12.11
N GLU A 93 -7.50 -5.02 -11.56
CA GLU A 93 -8.45 -4.70 -10.50
C GLU A 93 -7.74 -4.23 -9.23
N LEU A 94 -6.72 -4.98 -8.78
CA LEU A 94 -5.97 -4.62 -7.57
C LEU A 94 -5.21 -3.30 -7.73
N SER A 95 -4.67 -3.03 -8.93
CA SER A 95 -4.00 -1.76 -9.23
C SER A 95 -4.98 -0.58 -9.23
N ALA A 96 -6.20 -0.78 -9.75
CA ALA A 96 -7.24 0.23 -9.69
C ALA A 96 -7.65 0.54 -8.24
N PHE A 97 -7.90 -0.49 -7.43
CA PHE A 97 -8.22 -0.30 -6.01
C PHE A 97 -7.12 0.43 -5.23
N ILE A 98 -5.85 0.09 -5.47
CA ILE A 98 -4.72 0.77 -4.81
C ILE A 98 -4.68 2.25 -5.22
N LYS A 99 -4.90 2.56 -6.50
CA LYS A 99 -4.96 3.95 -6.97
C LYS A 99 -6.07 4.73 -6.27
N ASP A 100 -7.27 4.15 -6.21
CA ASP A 100 -8.43 4.80 -5.60
C ASP A 100 -8.19 5.03 -4.10
N ASP A 101 -7.61 4.05 -3.40
CA ASP A 101 -7.21 4.19 -1.99
C ASP A 101 -6.20 5.34 -1.81
N ILE A 102 -5.14 5.40 -2.62
CA ILE A 102 -4.12 6.46 -2.54
C ILE A 102 -4.76 7.84 -2.78
N THR A 103 -5.66 7.92 -3.74
CA THR A 103 -6.39 9.17 -4.05
C THR A 103 -7.25 9.60 -2.87
N ALA A 104 -8.01 8.67 -2.27
CA ALA A 104 -8.82 8.94 -1.09
C ALA A 104 -7.97 9.34 0.13
N LEU A 105 -6.80 8.70 0.30
CA LEU A 105 -5.86 9.03 1.37
C LEU A 105 -5.24 10.43 1.18
N ASN A 106 -4.90 10.82 -0.05
CA ASN A 106 -4.42 12.18 -0.36
C ASN A 106 -5.46 13.25 0.00
N VAL A 107 -6.73 13.02 -0.34
CA VAL A 107 -7.83 13.91 0.05
C VAL A 107 -7.96 13.97 1.58
N ALA A 108 -7.95 12.82 2.25
CA ALA A 108 -8.09 12.76 3.71
C ALA A 108 -6.93 13.46 4.45
N VAL A 109 -5.70 13.36 3.94
CA VAL A 109 -4.54 14.10 4.48
C VAL A 109 -4.70 15.60 4.28
N SER A 110 -5.19 16.03 3.11
CA SER A 110 -5.47 17.46 2.83
C SER A 110 -6.55 18.01 3.77
N ASP A 111 -7.62 17.25 3.99
CA ASP A 111 -8.67 17.59 4.95
C ASP A 111 -8.15 17.70 6.39
N LEU A 112 -7.22 16.81 6.78
CA LEU A 112 -6.59 16.84 8.10
C LEU A 112 -5.76 18.13 8.29
N GLN A 113 -5.04 18.55 7.25
CA GLN A 113 -4.30 19.82 7.27
C GLN A 113 -5.23 21.04 7.32
N ASN A 114 -6.35 21.00 6.61
CA ASN A 114 -7.35 22.07 6.67
C ASN A 114 -7.93 22.21 8.08
N LEU A 115 -8.21 21.08 8.76
CA LEU A 115 -8.68 21.09 10.14
C LEU A 115 -7.65 21.72 11.09
N GLN A 116 -6.36 21.43 10.90
CA GLN A 116 -5.28 22.10 11.62
C GLN A 116 -5.28 23.62 11.38
N ASN A 117 -5.43 24.07 10.13
CA ASN A 117 -5.42 25.50 9.80
C ASN A 117 -6.60 26.25 10.40
N VAL A 118 -7.79 25.64 10.44
CA VAL A 118 -8.98 26.21 11.08
C VAL A 118 -8.76 26.37 12.59
N GLU A 119 -8.23 25.35 13.28
CA GLU A 119 -7.92 25.43 14.71
C GLU A 119 -6.90 26.54 15.03
N ILE A 120 -5.94 26.78 14.13
CA ILE A 120 -4.97 27.88 14.28
C ILE A 120 -5.63 29.25 14.06
N ALA A 121 -6.52 29.37 13.07
CA ALA A 121 -7.21 30.62 12.74
C ALA A 121 -8.18 31.08 13.84
N ASP A 122 -8.81 30.13 14.55
CA ASP A 122 -9.72 30.42 15.67
C ASP A 122 -9.00 30.95 16.93
N GLY A 123 -7.66 30.96 16.94
CA GLY A 123 -6.84 31.57 18.01
C GLY A 123 -6.82 30.80 19.34
N ASN A 124 -7.54 29.68 19.46
CA ASN A 124 -7.60 28.86 20.65
C ASN A 124 -6.66 27.63 20.55
N TYR A 125 -5.37 27.86 20.31
CA TYR A 125 -4.37 26.80 20.21
C TYR A 125 -3.19 27.01 21.15
N SER A 126 -2.57 25.90 21.53
CA SER A 126 -1.26 25.88 22.19
C SER A 126 -0.21 25.58 21.12
N GLU A 127 0.96 26.21 21.23
CA GLU A 127 2.09 25.97 20.31
C GLU A 127 2.42 24.47 20.20
N ASP A 128 2.43 23.76 21.34
CA ASP A 128 2.68 22.32 21.39
C ASP A 128 1.66 21.51 20.59
N ARG A 129 0.38 21.93 20.58
CA ARG A 129 -0.67 21.27 19.77
C ARG A 129 -0.41 21.45 18.29
N VAL A 130 0.02 22.64 17.87
CA VAL A 130 0.30 22.92 16.46
C VAL A 130 1.50 22.11 15.99
N VAL A 131 2.59 22.10 16.77
CA VAL A 131 3.79 21.30 16.48
C VAL A 131 3.44 19.82 16.38
N HIS A 132 2.65 19.31 17.32
CA HIS A 132 2.19 17.92 17.30
C HIS A 132 1.37 17.61 16.04
N SER A 133 0.35 18.42 15.73
CA SER A 133 -0.51 18.21 14.55
C SER A 133 0.28 18.29 13.24
N THR A 134 1.20 19.24 13.11
CA THR A 134 2.10 19.34 11.94
C THR A 134 2.93 18.06 11.79
N THR A 135 3.55 17.60 12.87
CA THR A 135 4.39 16.39 12.86
C THR A 135 3.60 15.15 12.44
N VAL A 136 2.37 15.02 12.95
CA VAL A 136 1.47 13.90 12.56
C VAL A 136 1.10 13.99 11.08
N CYS A 137 0.75 15.17 10.57
CA CYS A 137 0.47 15.38 9.15
C CYS A 137 1.67 14.98 8.28
N ASP A 138 2.88 15.37 8.66
CA ASP A 138 4.09 15.11 7.89
C ASP A 138 4.53 13.64 7.93
N ASP A 139 4.36 12.97 9.07
CA ASP A 139 4.56 11.51 9.18
C ASP A 139 3.57 10.75 8.28
N LEU A 140 2.29 11.12 8.28
CA LEU A 140 1.28 10.50 7.43
C LEU A 140 1.59 10.69 5.94
N LYS A 141 1.98 11.90 5.52
CA LYS A 141 2.43 12.16 4.15
C LYS A 141 3.63 11.31 3.77
N THR A 142 4.63 11.25 4.64
CA THR A 142 5.86 10.47 4.41
C THR A 142 5.54 8.99 4.20
N LYS A 143 4.67 8.43 5.03
CA LYS A 143 4.21 7.04 4.91
C LYS A 143 3.41 6.81 3.62
N LEU A 144 2.51 7.74 3.27
CA LEU A 144 1.73 7.66 2.03
C LEU A 144 2.62 7.73 0.79
N MET A 145 3.56 8.66 0.73
CA MET A 145 4.58 8.73 -0.33
C MET A 145 5.39 7.44 -0.43
N GLY A 146 5.78 6.86 0.72
CA GLY A 146 6.45 5.57 0.78
C GLY A 146 5.64 4.45 0.14
N ALA A 147 4.33 4.37 0.43
CA ALA A 147 3.42 3.41 -0.18
C ALA A 147 3.27 3.65 -1.70
N THR A 148 3.08 4.90 -2.12
CA THR A 148 2.97 5.28 -3.54
C THR A 148 4.23 4.89 -4.32
N LYS A 149 5.42 5.13 -3.76
CA LYS A 149 6.69 4.70 -4.36
C LYS A 149 6.78 3.19 -4.52
N GLN A 150 6.43 2.42 -3.48
CA GLN A 150 6.41 0.95 -3.58
C GLN A 150 5.42 0.47 -4.66
N PHE A 151 4.27 1.13 -4.80
CA PHE A 151 3.31 0.81 -5.85
C PHE A 151 3.90 1.06 -7.25
N GLN A 152 4.54 2.21 -7.46
CA GLN A 152 5.24 2.53 -8.72
C GLN A 152 6.33 1.51 -9.05
N ASP A 153 7.12 1.08 -8.06
CA ASP A 153 8.17 0.06 -8.25
C ASP A 153 7.59 -1.29 -8.68
N VAL A 154 6.46 -1.70 -8.09
CA VAL A 154 5.76 -2.93 -8.47
C VAL A 154 5.24 -2.87 -9.90
N LEU A 155 4.58 -1.77 -10.29
CA LEU A 155 4.10 -1.56 -11.66
C LEU A 155 5.24 -1.51 -12.68
N THR A 156 6.35 -0.88 -12.32
CA THR A 156 7.56 -0.81 -13.16
C THR A 156 8.18 -2.20 -13.35
N THR A 157 8.32 -2.97 -12.27
CA THR A 157 8.82 -4.34 -12.32
C THR A 157 7.93 -5.22 -13.20
N ARG A 158 6.61 -5.10 -13.05
CA ARG A 158 5.66 -5.83 -13.91
C ARG A 158 5.80 -5.45 -15.38
N THR A 159 5.94 -4.16 -15.69
CA THR A 159 6.17 -3.67 -17.05
C THR A 159 7.42 -4.30 -17.66
N LYS A 160 8.51 -4.40 -16.89
CA LYS A 160 9.75 -5.05 -17.33
C LYS A 160 9.53 -6.54 -17.60
N ASN A 161 8.84 -7.26 -16.71
CA ASN A 161 8.52 -8.67 -16.88
C ASN A 161 7.72 -8.92 -18.16
N ILE A 162 6.65 -8.15 -18.39
CA ILE A 162 5.81 -8.29 -19.58
C ILE A 162 6.63 -8.08 -20.85
N LYS A 163 7.47 -7.02 -20.89
CA LYS A 163 8.36 -6.76 -22.04
C LYS A 163 9.34 -7.91 -22.30
N ALA A 164 9.94 -8.47 -21.24
CA ALA A 164 10.84 -9.61 -21.36
C ALA A 164 10.12 -10.87 -21.87
N HIS A 165 8.89 -11.11 -21.43
CA HIS A 165 8.06 -12.20 -21.94
C HIS A 165 7.72 -12.03 -23.42
N GLU A 166 7.35 -10.83 -23.84
CA GLU A 166 7.05 -10.54 -25.24
C GLU A 166 8.29 -10.69 -26.14
N ASN A 167 9.45 -10.18 -25.71
CA ASN A 167 10.70 -10.35 -26.44
C ASN A 167 11.07 -11.84 -26.62
N ARG A 168 10.94 -12.67 -25.58
CA ARG A 168 11.16 -14.12 -25.70
C ARG A 168 10.21 -14.75 -26.72
N LYS A 169 8.92 -14.42 -26.67
CA LYS A 169 7.94 -14.91 -27.67
C LYS A 169 8.35 -14.54 -29.09
N GLN A 170 8.79 -13.30 -29.32
CA GLN A 170 9.24 -12.86 -30.64
C GLN A 170 10.44 -13.66 -31.17
N ILE A 171 11.44 -13.96 -30.33
CA ILE A 171 12.62 -14.76 -30.72
C ILE A 171 12.19 -16.15 -31.20
N PHE A 172 11.30 -16.83 -30.46
CA PHE A 172 10.86 -18.18 -30.82
C PHE A 172 9.82 -18.20 -31.95
N SER A 173 8.97 -17.17 -32.07
CA SER A 173 8.00 -17.07 -33.18
C SER A 173 8.66 -16.71 -34.51
N THR A 174 9.74 -15.92 -34.52
CA THR A 174 10.44 -15.53 -35.76
C THR A 174 11.37 -16.62 -36.30
N ASN A 175 11.91 -17.51 -35.44
CA ASN A 175 12.72 -18.65 -35.88
C ASN A 175 11.90 -19.74 -36.58
N ILE A 176 10.67 -20.03 -36.14
CA ILE A 176 9.78 -21.02 -36.79
C ILE A 176 9.43 -20.61 -38.25
N ALA A 177 9.45 -19.31 -38.56
CA ALA A 177 9.21 -18.82 -39.92
C ALA A 177 10.44 -18.95 -40.84
N ARG A 178 11.66 -19.10 -40.30
CA ARG A 178 12.91 -19.18 -41.07
C ARG A 178 13.40 -20.60 -41.29
N GLU A 179 13.00 -21.54 -40.44
CA GLU A 179 13.28 -22.97 -40.62
C GLU A 179 11.96 -23.75 -40.64
N ASN A 180 11.41 -23.93 -41.84
CA ASN A 180 10.53 -25.07 -42.10
C ASN A 180 11.30 -26.11 -42.92
N PRO A 181 12.06 -27.03 -42.30
CA PRO A 181 12.68 -28.14 -43.03
C PRO A 181 11.66 -29.15 -43.58
N LEU A 182 10.37 -29.04 -43.21
CA LEU A 182 9.32 -30.00 -43.60
C LEU A 182 8.58 -29.62 -44.88
N ARG A 183 9.12 -28.69 -45.68
CA ARG A 183 8.48 -28.26 -46.93
C ARG A 183 8.89 -29.06 -48.18
N ASN A 184 9.61 -30.17 -48.00
CA ASN A 184 9.82 -31.15 -49.07
C ASN A 184 8.86 -32.33 -48.90
N PRO A 185 7.82 -32.48 -49.74
CA PRO A 185 7.14 -33.76 -49.89
C PRO A 185 8.07 -34.72 -50.63
N THR A 186 8.96 -35.40 -49.89
CA THR A 186 9.62 -36.60 -50.43
C THR A 186 8.72 -37.79 -50.16
N LYS A 187 8.15 -38.28 -51.26
CA LYS A 187 7.59 -39.61 -51.55
C LYS A 187 7.29 -40.51 -50.35
N ALA A 188 6.00 -40.82 -50.20
CA ALA A 188 5.42 -41.78 -49.26
C ALA A 188 6.26 -43.06 -49.08
N VAL A 189 6.67 -43.31 -47.83
CA VAL A 189 6.90 -44.65 -47.30
C VAL A 189 6.09 -44.73 -46.01
N THR A 190 5.09 -45.60 -46.06
CA THR A 190 4.12 -45.85 -44.99
C THR A 190 4.79 -46.64 -43.87
N GLU A 191 5.01 -46.02 -42.72
CA GLU A 191 5.15 -46.74 -41.44
C GLU A 191 4.54 -45.87 -40.32
N PRO A 192 3.48 -46.32 -39.63
CA PRO A 192 2.86 -45.55 -38.56
C PRO A 192 3.67 -45.62 -37.26
N ALA A 193 3.72 -44.50 -36.53
CA ALA A 193 4.32 -44.42 -35.21
C ALA A 193 3.62 -45.36 -34.21
N PRO A 194 4.34 -45.96 -33.24
CA PRO A 194 3.94 -47.16 -32.49
C PRO A 194 2.83 -46.98 -31.43
N TRP A 195 2.13 -45.84 -31.41
CA TRP A 195 1.06 -45.56 -30.44
C TRP A 195 -0.27 -45.29 -31.14
N SER A 196 -0.68 -46.18 -32.05
CA SER A 196 -2.03 -46.13 -32.62
C SER A 196 -2.69 -47.50 -32.54
N THR A 197 -3.20 -47.84 -31.36
CA THR A 197 -4.25 -48.85 -31.19
C THR A 197 -5.60 -48.19 -31.44
N SER A 198 -6.26 -48.62 -32.51
CA SER A 198 -7.61 -48.22 -32.91
C SER A 198 -8.67 -48.83 -32.00
N SER A 199 -9.60 -48.02 -31.50
CA SER A 199 -11.01 -48.40 -31.36
C SER A 199 -11.88 -47.16 -31.19
N GLY A 200 -13.00 -47.18 -31.89
CA GLY A 200 -13.71 -46.01 -32.37
C GLY A 200 -14.41 -45.17 -31.29
N SER A 201 -14.64 -43.90 -31.64
CA SER A 201 -15.86 -43.18 -31.36
C SER A 201 -15.82 -41.86 -32.12
N SER A 202 -16.98 -41.49 -32.66
CA SER A 202 -17.22 -40.20 -33.29
C SER A 202 -16.93 -39.05 -32.31
N GLY A 203 -16.10 -38.11 -32.74
CA GLY A 203 -15.75 -36.93 -31.96
C GLY A 203 -14.96 -35.96 -32.82
N SER A 204 -15.66 -35.03 -33.45
CA SER A 204 -15.07 -33.87 -34.12
C SER A 204 -14.20 -33.10 -33.11
N LEU A 205 -12.89 -33.24 -33.22
CA LEU A 205 -11.93 -32.42 -32.49
C LEU A 205 -11.50 -31.27 -33.41
N GLN A 206 -12.04 -30.10 -33.11
CA GLN A 206 -11.59 -28.83 -33.64
C GLN A 206 -10.08 -28.65 -33.38
N PRO A 207 -9.33 -27.99 -34.28
CA PRO A 207 -8.01 -27.51 -33.93
C PRO A 207 -8.17 -26.47 -32.83
N SER A 208 -7.57 -26.74 -31.66
CA SER A 208 -7.49 -25.76 -30.57
C SER A 208 -6.74 -24.53 -31.08
N VAL A 209 -7.48 -23.49 -31.39
CA VAL A 209 -6.94 -22.15 -31.66
C VAL A 209 -6.28 -21.71 -30.36
N SER A 210 -4.94 -21.66 -30.35
CA SER A 210 -4.18 -21.00 -29.29
C SER A 210 -4.73 -19.60 -29.11
N PRO A 211 -5.15 -19.18 -27.90
CA PRO A 211 -5.75 -17.88 -27.72
C PRO A 211 -4.75 -16.80 -28.10
N SER A 212 -5.25 -15.79 -28.82
CA SER A 212 -4.54 -14.59 -29.23
C SER A 212 -4.13 -13.75 -28.00
N ASN A 213 -3.14 -14.24 -27.25
CA ASN A 213 -2.65 -13.59 -26.03
C ASN A 213 -1.84 -12.32 -26.34
N GLY A 214 -1.40 -12.11 -27.59
CA GLY A 214 -0.65 -10.91 -27.99
C GLY A 214 -1.46 -9.60 -27.88
N VAL A 215 -2.75 -9.65 -28.20
CA VAL A 215 -3.66 -8.48 -28.11
C VAL A 215 -3.91 -8.11 -26.64
N GLN A 216 -4.01 -9.11 -25.76
CA GLN A 216 -4.31 -8.96 -24.34
C GLN A 216 -3.10 -8.44 -23.53
N VAL A 217 -1.89 -8.86 -23.90
CA VAL A 217 -0.64 -8.36 -23.28
C VAL A 217 -0.37 -6.91 -23.67
N GLY A 218 -0.61 -6.54 -24.95
CA GLY A 218 -0.44 -5.17 -25.43
C GLY A 218 -1.40 -4.18 -24.78
N SER A 219 -2.68 -4.56 -24.57
CA SER A 219 -3.65 -3.72 -23.86
C SER A 219 -3.30 -3.55 -22.37
N GLN A 220 -2.78 -4.61 -21.72
CA GLN A 220 -2.33 -4.56 -20.33
C GLN A 220 -1.10 -3.65 -20.16
N LEU A 221 -0.11 -3.74 -21.06
CA LEU A 221 1.06 -2.85 -21.05
C LEU A 221 0.65 -1.38 -21.19
N ARG A 222 -0.28 -1.08 -22.10
CA ARG A 222 -0.84 0.28 -22.25
C ARG A 222 -1.55 0.75 -20.98
N TYR A 223 -2.34 -0.12 -20.34
CA TYR A 223 -3.02 0.18 -19.08
C TYR A 223 -2.02 0.51 -17.96
N ILE A 224 -1.00 -0.34 -17.75
CA ILE A 224 -0.02 -0.15 -16.67
C ILE A 224 0.81 1.10 -16.91
N VAL A 225 1.25 1.35 -18.15
CA VAL A 225 2.00 2.56 -18.50
C VAL A 225 1.14 3.82 -18.31
N CYS A 226 -0.15 3.75 -18.66
CA CYS A 226 -1.11 4.84 -18.39
C CYS A 226 -1.25 5.09 -16.89
N MET A 227 -1.41 4.04 -16.09
CA MET A 227 -1.48 4.13 -14.63
C MET A 227 -0.20 4.70 -14.03
N LEU A 228 0.97 4.25 -14.47
CA LEU A 228 2.26 4.76 -14.00
C LEU A 228 2.42 6.25 -14.32
N LYS A 229 2.01 6.67 -15.53
CA LYS A 229 1.97 8.09 -15.89
C LYS A 229 1.03 8.87 -14.98
N LEU A 230 -0.20 8.41 -14.78
CA LEU A 230 -1.16 9.09 -13.89
C LEU A 230 -0.63 9.25 -12.46
N LEU A 231 0.09 8.25 -11.94
CA LEU A 231 0.74 8.33 -10.63
C LEU A 231 1.96 9.26 -10.59
N THR A 232 2.59 9.52 -11.74
CA THR A 232 3.75 10.45 -11.86
C THR A 232 3.29 11.88 -12.15
N THR A 233 2.15 12.07 -12.83
CA THR A 233 1.56 13.41 -13.04
C THR A 233 0.88 13.93 -11.77
N ASP A 234 0.50 13.03 -10.85
CA ASP A 234 0.00 13.38 -9.52
C ASP A 234 1.11 13.91 -8.58
N GLU A 235 2.37 13.90 -8.99
CA GLU A 235 3.42 14.74 -8.37
C GLU A 235 3.06 16.24 -8.44
N GLY A 236 2.07 16.64 -9.26
CA GLY A 236 1.47 17.99 -9.27
C GLY A 236 0.42 18.23 -8.17
N LEU A 237 -0.06 17.19 -7.50
CA LEU A 237 -0.91 17.23 -6.29
C LEU A 237 -0.16 16.75 -5.04
N CYS A 238 0.99 16.08 -5.23
CA CYS A 238 1.95 15.79 -4.18
C CYS A 238 2.77 17.05 -3.88
N PHE A 239 2.26 17.88 -2.97
CA PHE A 239 3.03 18.92 -2.26
C PHE A 239 3.88 19.83 -3.15
N LYS A 240 3.27 20.94 -3.62
CA LYS A 240 4.09 22.15 -3.80
C LYS A 240 4.90 22.36 -2.51
N PRO A 241 6.20 22.69 -2.58
CA PRO A 241 6.97 23.02 -1.39
C PRO A 241 6.20 24.08 -0.60
N LEU A 242 5.76 23.72 0.60
CA LEU A 242 5.07 24.61 1.53
C LEU A 242 6.08 25.59 2.16
N GLU A 243 6.94 26.17 1.32
CA GLU A 243 7.83 27.29 1.63
C GLU A 243 7.31 28.60 1.04
N ALA A 244 6.42 28.52 0.03
CA ALA A 244 5.91 29.71 -0.67
C ALA A 244 4.71 30.41 0.02
N LEU A 245 4.06 29.80 1.02
CA LEU A 245 2.89 30.38 1.69
C LEU A 245 3.13 30.77 3.16
N ASN A 246 4.18 30.22 3.80
CA ASN A 246 4.57 30.63 5.15
C ASN A 246 5.53 31.84 5.15
N GLN A 247 6.26 32.09 4.05
CA GLN A 247 7.08 33.31 3.90
C GLN A 247 6.26 34.58 3.65
N SER A 248 5.09 34.48 3.00
CA SER A 248 4.26 35.67 2.73
C SER A 248 3.53 36.21 3.97
N LEU A 249 3.42 35.43 5.06
CA LEU A 249 2.90 35.90 6.35
C LEU A 249 4.00 36.34 7.34
N ARG A 250 5.28 36.06 7.06
CA ARG A 250 6.42 36.53 7.88
C ARG A 250 7.09 37.80 7.33
N LEU A 251 6.83 38.20 6.09
CA LEU A 251 7.39 39.43 5.48
C LEU A 251 6.38 40.60 5.41
N GLY A 252 5.20 40.46 6.01
CA GLY A 252 4.17 41.52 6.05
C GLY A 252 4.14 42.36 7.33
N LYS A 253 5.12 42.21 8.24
CA LYS A 253 5.29 43.05 9.43
C LYS A 253 6.77 43.34 9.66
N ALA A 254 7.32 44.22 8.84
CA ALA A 254 8.42 45.12 9.15
C ALA A 254 8.45 46.22 8.08
#